data_AF-A0ABD5UE02-F1
#
_entry.id   AF-A0ABD5UE02-F1
#
_cell.length_a   1.000
_cell.length_b   1.000
_cell.length_c   1.000
_cell.angle_alpha   90.00
_cell.angle_beta   90.00
_cell.angle_gamma   90.00
#
_symmetry.space_group_name_H-M   'P 1'
#
loop_
_entity.id
_entity.type
_entity.pdbx_description
1 polymer ?
#
loop_
_entity_poly.entity_id
_entity_poly.type
_entity_poly.pdbx_seq_one_letter_code
_entity_poly.pdbx_strand_id
1 'polypeptide(L)' 'MSWSLGREDDVITEWERSDGYATVRVRERGDGGFVVRLDVMEQAADESTYERERFSAREDALDRAAAWRAERDLDE' A
#
# COMPACT_ATOMS: atom_id res chain seq x y z
N MET A 1 -14.93 -2.41 -3.12
CA MET A 1 -14.60 -3.26 -1.94
C MET A 1 -13.70 -2.46 -1.01
N SER A 2 -14.00 -2.37 0.29
CA SER A 2 -13.27 -1.46 1.18
C SER A 2 -11.83 -1.90 1.52
N TRP A 3 -10.96 -0.91 1.72
CA TRP A 3 -9.66 -1.06 2.37
C TRP A 3 -9.77 -0.77 3.86
N SER A 4 -9.08 -1.55 4.68
CA SER A 4 -9.04 -1.39 6.13
C SER A 4 -7.64 -1.00 6.58
N LEU A 5 -7.53 -0.06 7.51
CA LEU A 5 -6.26 0.27 8.15
C LEU A 5 -5.87 -0.88 9.08
N GLY A 6 -4.86 -1.66 8.71
CA GLY A 6 -4.41 -2.82 9.49
C GLY A 6 -3.45 -2.42 10.61
N ARG A 7 -2.51 -1.52 10.30
CA ARG A 7 -1.52 -1.03 11.26
C ARG A 7 -1.16 0.43 11.01
N GLU A 8 -1.14 1.22 12.06
CA GLU A 8 -0.62 2.59 12.04
C GLU A 8 0.18 2.87 13.30
N ASP A 9 1.46 3.20 13.11
CA ASP A 9 2.39 3.69 14.13
C ASP A 9 3.18 4.86 13.54
N ASP A 10 4.05 5.51 14.32
CA ASP A 10 4.87 6.64 13.87
C ASP A 10 5.71 6.32 12.62
N VAL A 11 6.11 5.06 12.44
CA VAL A 11 7.03 4.64 11.36
C VAL A 11 6.31 3.98 10.19
N ILE A 12 5.11 3.43 10.39
CA ILE A 12 4.45 2.56 9.41
C ILE A 12 2.96 2.88 9.37
N THR A 13 2.42 3.00 8.17
CA THR A 13 0.98 2.99 7.92
C THR A 13 0.68 1.91 6.88
N GLU A 14 -0.21 0.98 7.20
CA GLU A 14 -0.50 -0.20 6.39
C GLU A 14 -2.01 -0.41 6.26
N TRP A 15 -2.44 -0.66 5.03
CA TRP A 15 -3.81 -0.99 4.69
C TRP A 15 -3.87 -2.35 4.02
N GLU A 16 -4.91 -3.10 4.37
CA GLU A 16 -5.23 -4.38 3.77
C GLU A 16 -6.58 -4.26 3.04
N ARG A 17 -6.68 -4.80 1.84
CA ARG A 17 -7.95 -4.91 1.13
C ARG A 17 -8.79 -6.01 1.78
N SER A 18 -10.11 -5.79 1.88
CA SER A 18 -11.00 -6.69 2.67
C SER A 18 -11.01 -8.17 2.21
N ASP A 19 -10.53 -8.47 1.01
CA ASP A 19 -10.42 -9.82 0.49
C ASP A 19 -9.13 -10.55 0.89
N GLY A 20 -8.20 -9.85 1.57
CA GLY A 20 -6.90 -10.39 2.00
C GLY A 20 -5.89 -10.60 0.87
N TYR A 21 -6.18 -10.11 -0.34
CA TYR A 21 -5.34 -10.32 -1.52
C TYR A 21 -4.49 -9.11 -1.90
N ALA A 22 -4.65 -7.97 -1.22
CA ALA A 22 -3.82 -6.81 -1.48
C ALA A 22 -3.48 -6.03 -0.22
N THR A 23 -2.23 -5.59 -0.13
CA THR A 23 -1.71 -4.77 0.97
C THR A 23 -0.94 -3.58 0.43
N VAL A 24 -1.25 -2.39 0.95
CA VAL A 24 -0.48 -1.16 0.70
C VAL A 24 0.18 -0.72 1.99
N ARG A 25 1.48 -0.41 1.94
CA ARG A 25 2.24 0.00 3.12
C ARG A 25 3.12 1.19 2.83
N VAL A 26 3.01 2.21 3.68
CA VAL A 26 3.93 3.34 3.81
C VAL A 26 4.84 3.08 4.99
N ARG A 27 6.14 3.28 4.81
CA ARG A 27 7.14 3.17 5.88
C ARG A 27 8.14 4.30 5.83
N GLU A 28 8.38 4.96 6.97
CA GLU A 28 9.49 5.87 7.19
C GLU A 28 10.82 5.10 7.34
N ARG A 29 11.87 5.66 6.76
CA ARG A 29 13.25 5.18 6.90
C ARG A 29 14.02 6.03 7.89
N GLY A 30 15.10 5.47 8.43
CA GLY A 30 16.00 6.20 9.32
C GLY A 30 16.69 7.42 8.70
N ASP A 31 16.64 7.58 7.36
CA ASP A 31 17.10 8.76 6.64
C ASP A 31 16.05 9.87 6.48
N GLY A 32 14.85 9.70 7.05
CA GLY A 32 13.73 10.66 6.95
C GLY A 32 12.92 10.55 5.65
N GLY A 33 13.28 9.62 4.75
CA GLY A 33 12.52 9.31 3.55
C GLY A 33 11.43 8.25 3.77
N PHE A 34 10.51 8.14 2.82
CA PHE A 34 9.36 7.24 2.88
C PHE A 34 9.41 6.22 1.74
N VAL A 35 8.83 5.04 1.99
CA VAL A 35 8.67 3.99 0.98
C VAL A 35 7.22 3.56 0.97
N VAL A 36 6.64 3.50 -0.22
CA VAL A 36 5.32 2.90 -0.44
C VAL A 36 5.53 1.56 -1.12
N ARG A 37 4.84 0.54 -0.63
CA ARG A 37 4.82 -0.80 -1.24
C ARG A 37 3.39 -1.22 -1.48
N LEU A 38 3.15 -1.83 -2.63
CA LEU A 38 1.93 -2.54 -2.96
C LEU A 38 2.29 -4.00 -3.20
N ASP A 39 1.59 -4.87 -2.50
CA ASP A 39 1.66 -6.31 -2.66
C ASP A 39 0.26 -6.78 -3.06
N VAL A 40 0.10 -7.37 -4.24
CA VAL A 40 -1.16 -7.97 -4.69
C VAL A 40 -0.91 -9.43 -5.02
N MET A 41 -1.61 -10.29 -4.30
CA MET A 41 -1.73 -11.70 -4.60
C MET A 41 -2.93 -11.88 -5.53
N GLU A 42 -2.72 -11.97 -6.85
CA GLU A 42 -3.81 -12.32 -7.77
C GLU A 42 -4.16 -13.80 -7.64
N GLN A 43 -5.46 -14.13 -7.68
CA GLN A 43 -5.97 -15.52 -7.61
C GLN A 43 -5.67 -16.38 -8.87
N ALA A 44 -4.73 -15.98 -9.74
CA ALA A 44 -4.39 -16.71 -10.96
C ALA A 44 -2.92 -17.15 -10.98
N ALA A 45 -2.65 -18.24 -11.70
CA ALA A 45 -1.45 -19.07 -11.56
C ALA A 45 -0.10 -18.43 -11.95
N ASP A 46 -0.04 -17.18 -12.41
CA ASP A 46 1.17 -16.68 -13.08
C ASP A 46 1.78 -15.38 -12.57
N GLU A 47 1.16 -14.52 -11.76
CA GLU A 47 1.91 -13.35 -11.25
C GLU A 47 1.31 -12.67 -10.01
N SER A 48 2.14 -12.51 -8.97
CA SER A 48 1.88 -11.54 -7.91
C SER A 48 2.40 -10.17 -8.35
N THR A 49 1.59 -9.12 -8.16
CA THR A 49 2.04 -7.75 -8.45
C THR A 49 2.77 -7.19 -7.24
N TYR A 50 4.04 -6.85 -7.42
CA TYR A 50 4.86 -6.16 -6.43
C TYR A 50 5.31 -4.80 -6.97
N GLU A 51 4.85 -3.72 -6.36
CA GLU A 51 5.26 -2.36 -6.70
C GLU A 51 5.90 -1.66 -5.49
N ARG A 52 6.94 -0.84 -5.74
CA ARG A 52 7.66 -0.12 -4.69
C ARG A 52 8.14 1.24 -5.17
N GLU A 53 7.78 2.28 -4.43
CA GLU A 53 8.19 3.66 -4.70
C GLU A 53 8.78 4.33 -3.46
N ARG A 54 9.59 5.38 -3.66
CA ARG A 54 10.27 6.13 -2.59
C ARG A 54 9.96 7.61 -2.72
N PHE A 55 9.76 8.26 -1.59
CA PHE A 55 9.40 9.67 -1.50
C PHE A 55 10.23 10.36 -0.42
N SER A 56 10.43 11.67 -0.57
CA SER A 56 11.07 12.51 0.45
C SER A 56 10.08 13.06 1.48
N ALA A 57 8.79 13.15 1.14
CA ALA A 57 7.74 13.62 2.04
C ALA A 57 6.75 12.51 2.36
N ARG A 58 6.21 12.56 3.59
CA ARG A 58 5.17 11.62 4.04
C ARG A 58 3.88 11.80 3.25
N GLU A 59 3.51 13.04 2.96
CA GLU A 59 2.29 13.38 2.22
C GLU A 59 2.30 12.76 0.83
N ASP A 60 3.38 12.93 0.05
CA ASP A 60 3.52 12.28 -1.27
C ASP A 60 3.40 10.75 -1.20
N ALA A 61 3.96 10.14 -0.14
CA ALA A 61 3.89 8.70 0.07
C ALA A 61 2.46 8.24 0.41
N LEU A 62 1.73 9.02 1.20
CA LEU A 62 0.33 8.76 1.53
C LEU A 62 -0.58 8.95 0.32
N ASP A 63 -0.34 9.97 -0.50
CA ASP A 63 -1.06 10.22 -1.75
C ASP A 63 -0.86 9.06 -2.72
N ARG A 64 0.38 8.57 -2.87
CA ARG A 64 0.64 7.40 -3.71
C ARG A 64 -0.04 6.14 -3.17
N ALA A 65 -0.04 5.94 -1.86
CA ALA A 65 -0.76 4.84 -1.23
C ALA A 65 -2.28 4.94 -1.47
N ALA A 66 -2.85 6.14 -1.40
CA ALA A 66 -4.26 6.37 -1.70
C ALA A 66 -4.58 6.09 -3.18
N ALA A 67 -3.72 6.53 -4.10
CA ALA A 67 -3.86 6.27 -5.53
C ALA A 67 -3.90 4.75 -5.80
N TRP A 68 -2.94 3.99 -5.28
CA TRP A 68 -2.93 2.53 -5.44
C TRP A 68 -4.17 1.84 -4.86
N ARG A 69 -4.66 2.30 -3.69
CA ARG A 69 -5.88 1.76 -3.11
C ARG A 69 -7.10 2.02 -4.00
N ALA A 70 -7.20 3.21 -4.59
CA ALA A 70 -8.28 3.56 -5.51
C ALA A 70 -8.18 2.77 -6.84
N GLU A 71 -6.98 2.63 -7.41
CA GLU A 71 -6.74 1.86 -8.64
C GLU A 71 -7.04 0.36 -8.48
N ARG A 72 -6.95 -0.17 -7.25
CA ARG A 72 -7.14 -1.59 -6.92
C ARG A 72 -8.36 -1.81 -6.02
N ASP A 73 -9.22 -0.80 -5.91
CA ASP A 73 -10.56 -0.95 -5.37
C ASP A 73 -11.36 -1.75 -6.40
N LEU A 74 -11.84 -2.92 -5.99
CA LEU A 74 -12.71 -3.72 -6.82
C LEU A 74 -14.13 -3.18 -6.61
N ASP A 75 -14.65 -2.39 -7.55
CA ASP A 75 -16.08 -2.05 -7.59
C ASP A 75 -16.90 -3.35 -7.48
N GLU A 76 -17.98 -3.32 -6.68
CA GLU A 76 -18.84 -4.49 -6.36
C GLU A 76 -19.44 -5.18 -7.59
#